data_AF-A0A2E5WFP7-F1
#
_entry.id   AF-A0A2E5WFP7-F1
#
_cell.length_a   1.000
_cell.length_b   1.000
_cell.length_c   1.000
_cell.angle_alpha   90.00
_cell.angle_beta   90.00
_cell.angle_gamma   90.00
#
_symmetry.space_group_name_H-M   'P 1'
#
loop_
_entity.id
_entity.type
_entity.pdbx_description
1 polymer ?
#
loop_
_entity_poly.entity_id
_entity_poly.type
_entity_poly.pdbx_seq_one_letter_code
_entity_poly.pdbx_strand_id
1 'polypeptide(L)'
;MVVAAPWSGAGIETCSLGSPSNPTIRLVVGVAPEAVAKAESLRSKLRTGEARQTSVLRELHLHELDADQLRRMAEVAPASEQSKVMAQLQDIVEYGLLRRHLRERLEALAVAQREHSQGAELRVNGPIFTGAELRMGDQVTRITTDSAKLRCHLAEDEDGRVSIQAESM
;
A
#
# COMPACT_ATOMS: atom_id res chain seq x y z
N MET A 1 -8.01 1.79 19.40
CA MET A 1 -7.15 2.97 19.18
C MET A 1 -5.88 2.47 18.53
N VAL A 2 -5.59 2.91 17.30
CA VAL A 2 -4.33 2.59 16.62
C VAL A 2 -3.37 3.72 16.95
N VAL A 3 -2.28 3.43 17.66
CA VAL A 3 -1.21 4.41 17.88
C VAL A 3 -0.21 4.20 16.76
N ALA A 4 -0.29 5.04 15.73
CA ALA A 4 0.72 5.08 14.67
C ALA A 4 1.85 6.01 15.13
N ALA A 5 2.99 5.44 15.51
CA ALA A 5 4.19 6.22 15.85
C ALA A 5 4.99 6.49 14.57
N PRO A 6 5.11 7.76 14.13
CA PRO A 6 5.63 8.11 12.80
C PRO A 6 7.14 8.34 12.81
N TRP A 7 7.99 7.32 12.75
CA TRP A 7 9.44 7.56 12.85
C TRP A 7 10.27 6.74 11.86
N SER A 8 11.18 7.46 11.21
CA SER A 8 12.07 7.00 10.16
C SER A 8 13.30 6.31 10.74
N GLY A 9 13.50 5.02 10.46
CA GLY A 9 14.78 4.31 10.55
C GLY A 9 15.55 4.25 11.89
N ALA A 10 15.14 4.95 12.95
CA ALA A 10 15.96 5.12 14.17
C ALA A 10 15.57 4.18 15.34
N GLY A 11 14.63 3.26 15.13
CA GLY A 11 14.05 2.47 16.20
C GLY A 11 13.01 3.25 17.01
N ILE A 12 11.95 2.57 17.44
CA ILE A 12 10.87 3.11 18.27
C ILE A 12 11.11 2.64 19.70
N GLU A 13 11.11 3.55 20.66
CA GLU A 13 11.13 3.21 22.08
C GLU A 13 9.78 3.56 22.71
N THR A 14 9.22 2.62 23.48
CA THR A 14 7.97 2.84 24.23
C THR A 14 8.09 2.33 25.65
N CYS A 15 7.41 3.00 26.58
CA CYS A 15 7.44 2.65 28.01
C CYS A 15 6.57 1.42 28.34
N SER A 16 5.65 1.05 27.45
CA SER A 16 4.80 -0.14 27.60
C SER A 16 4.19 -0.53 26.25
N LEU A 17 3.70 -1.76 26.14
CA LEU A 17 2.98 -2.24 24.97
C LEU A 17 1.69 -2.95 25.41
N GLY A 18 0.54 -2.42 24.99
CA GLY A 18 -0.76 -2.92 25.41
C GLY A 18 -1.25 -2.31 26.74
N SER A 19 -2.39 -2.78 27.23
CA SER A 19 -2.93 -2.44 28.54
C SER A 19 -3.85 -3.55 29.04
N PRO A 20 -3.96 -3.80 30.36
CA PRO A 20 -4.96 -4.71 30.93
C PRO A 20 -6.40 -4.33 30.55
N SER A 21 -6.66 -3.03 30.36
CA SER A 21 -7.97 -2.50 29.99
C SER A 21 -8.21 -2.48 28.47
N ASN A 22 -7.18 -2.76 27.66
CA ASN A 22 -7.27 -2.75 26.20
C ASN A 22 -6.27 -3.75 25.58
N PRO A 23 -6.61 -5.05 25.56
CA PRO A 23 -5.73 -6.10 25.08
C PRO A 23 -5.61 -6.14 23.55
N THR A 24 -6.25 -5.25 22.79
CA THR A 24 -6.27 -5.27 21.32
C THR A 24 -5.54 -4.10 20.69
N ILE A 25 -4.62 -3.47 21.41
CA ILE A 25 -3.78 -2.41 20.86
C ILE A 25 -2.99 -2.95 19.67
N ARG A 26 -3.03 -2.19 18.58
CA ARG A 26 -2.26 -2.42 17.36
C ARG A 26 -1.16 -1.36 17.27
N LEU A 27 0.08 -1.82 17.24
CA LEU A 27 1.25 -0.98 17.00
C LEU A 27 1.79 -1.26 15.60
N VAL A 28 2.05 -0.20 14.84
CA VAL A 28 2.62 -0.29 13.49
C VAL A 28 3.96 0.43 13.48
N VAL A 29 5.01 -0.27 13.05
CA VAL A 29 6.40 0.17 13.07
C VAL A 29 7.00 0.05 11.67
N GLY A 30 7.95 0.94 11.33
CA GLY A 30 8.62 0.92 10.02
C GLY A 30 7.75 1.39 8.87
N VAL A 31 6.71 2.19 9.16
CA VAL A 31 5.80 2.75 8.15
C VAL A 31 5.87 4.28 8.20
N ALA A 32 6.30 4.90 7.10
CA ALA A 32 6.28 6.34 6.95
C ALA A 32 4.84 6.83 6.63
N PRO A 33 4.20 7.68 7.46
CA PRO A 33 2.84 8.14 7.22
C PRO A 33 2.67 8.87 5.89
N GLU A 34 3.68 9.65 5.49
CA GLU A 34 3.68 10.35 4.20
C GLU A 34 3.65 9.38 3.02
N ALA A 35 4.37 8.25 3.13
CA ALA A 35 4.33 7.20 2.12
C ALA A 35 2.94 6.56 2.06
N VAL A 36 2.30 6.31 3.20
CA VAL A 36 0.91 5.78 3.25
C VAL A 36 -0.06 6.75 2.59
N ALA A 37 -0.03 8.04 2.96
CA ALA A 37 -0.88 9.06 2.35
C ALA A 37 -0.67 9.18 0.83
N LYS A 38 0.58 9.08 0.39
CA LYS A 38 0.94 9.08 -1.04
C LYS A 38 0.40 7.83 -1.75
N ALA A 39 0.51 6.65 -1.13
CA ALA A 39 -0.06 5.42 -1.65
C ALA A 39 -1.59 5.51 -1.82
N GLU A 40 -2.28 6.03 -0.80
CA GLU A 40 -3.73 6.23 -0.85
C GLU A 40 -4.14 7.21 -1.95
N SER A 41 -3.40 8.32 -2.11
CA SER A 41 -3.62 9.27 -3.20
C SER A 41 -3.46 8.61 -4.58
N LEU A 42 -2.40 7.82 -4.78
CA LEU A 42 -2.15 7.09 -6.03
C LEU A 42 -3.25 6.05 -6.32
N ARG A 43 -3.68 5.29 -5.31
CA ARG A 43 -4.79 4.32 -5.42
C ARG A 43 -6.11 5.02 -5.75
N SER A 44 -6.37 6.19 -5.16
CA SER A 44 -7.56 6.99 -5.46
C SER A 44 -7.57 7.45 -6.92
N LYS A 45 -6.42 7.92 -7.43
CA LYS A 45 -6.25 8.29 -8.84
C LYS A 45 -6.44 7.10 -9.77
N LEU A 46 -5.93 5.92 -9.43
CA LEU A 46 -6.16 4.69 -10.20
C LEU A 46 -7.64 4.35 -10.29
N ARG A 47 -8.36 4.31 -9.16
CA ARG A 47 -9.81 4.03 -9.15
C ARG A 47 -10.60 5.03 -9.99
N THR A 48 -10.25 6.30 -9.89
CA THR A 48 -10.91 7.37 -10.67
C THR A 48 -10.64 7.19 -12.17
N GLY A 49 -9.39 6.88 -12.55
CA GLY A 49 -9.01 6.60 -13.92
C GLY A 49 -9.69 5.34 -14.48
N GLU A 50 -9.77 4.27 -13.69
CA GLU A 50 -10.46 3.03 -14.05
C GLU A 50 -11.96 3.28 -14.26
N ALA A 51 -12.61 4.04 -13.37
CA ALA A 51 -14.01 4.41 -13.53
C ALA A 51 -14.25 5.23 -14.81
N ARG A 52 -13.37 6.19 -15.14
CA ARG A 52 -13.49 6.97 -16.38
C ARG A 52 -13.22 6.10 -17.62
N GLN A 53 -12.21 5.23 -17.59
CA GLN A 53 -11.93 4.29 -18.67
C GLN A 53 -13.14 3.37 -18.92
N THR A 54 -13.73 2.81 -17.87
CA THR A 54 -14.95 1.99 -17.97
C THR A 54 -16.13 2.78 -18.53
N SER A 55 -16.28 4.06 -18.16
CA SER A 55 -17.33 4.92 -18.72
C SER A 55 -17.17 5.12 -20.22
N VAL A 56 -15.96 5.47 -20.68
CA VAL A 56 -15.70 5.69 -22.11
C VAL A 56 -15.87 4.40 -22.92
N LEU A 57 -15.40 3.26 -22.40
CA LEU A 57 -15.63 1.96 -23.04
C LEU A 57 -17.13 1.63 -23.17
N ARG A 58 -17.93 1.93 -22.13
CA ARG A 58 -19.40 1.76 -22.20
C ARG A 58 -20.04 2.67 -23.25
N GLU A 59 -19.63 3.92 -23.34
CA GLU A 59 -20.13 4.85 -24.38
C GLU A 59 -19.83 4.32 -25.79
N LEU A 60 -18.67 3.69 -25.97
CA LEU A 60 -18.24 3.07 -27.23
C LEU A 60 -18.80 1.65 -27.43
N HIS A 61 -19.60 1.12 -26.49
CA HIS A 61 -20.14 -0.24 -26.52
C HIS A 61 -19.05 -1.32 -26.60
N LEU A 62 -17.90 -1.05 -25.98
CA LEU A 62 -16.77 -1.96 -25.89
C LEU A 62 -16.67 -2.55 -24.48
N HIS A 63 -16.38 -3.84 -24.42
CA HIS A 63 -16.07 -4.52 -23.17
C HIS A 63 -14.61 -4.36 -22.77
N GLU A 64 -13.74 -4.20 -23.77
CA GLU A 64 -12.28 -4.22 -23.62
C GLU A 64 -11.64 -3.19 -24.53
N LEU A 65 -10.38 -2.86 -24.25
CA LEU A 65 -9.58 -2.03 -25.14
C LEU A 65 -9.12 -2.86 -26.34
N ASP A 66 -9.76 -2.69 -27.49
CA ASP A 66 -9.30 -3.24 -28.77
C ASP A 66 -8.97 -2.08 -29.73
N ALA A 67 -7.67 -1.89 -29.98
CA ALA A 67 -7.17 -0.82 -30.85
C ALA A 67 -7.66 -0.98 -32.31
N ASP A 68 -7.81 -2.21 -32.80
CA ASP A 68 -8.26 -2.47 -34.16
C ASP A 68 -9.77 -2.26 -34.28
N GLN A 69 -10.54 -2.64 -33.27
CA GLN A 69 -11.99 -2.35 -33.23
C GLN A 69 -12.26 -0.86 -33.17
N LEU A 70 -11.51 -0.12 -32.34
CA LEU A 70 -11.60 1.33 -32.25
C LEU A 70 -11.20 2.04 -33.54
N ARG A 71 -10.15 1.55 -34.23
CA ARG A 71 -9.73 2.09 -35.53
C ARG A 71 -10.81 1.91 -36.59
N ARG A 72 -11.39 0.70 -36.67
CA ARG A 72 -12.53 0.42 -37.57
C ARG A 72 -13.73 1.32 -37.27
N MET A 73 -14.04 1.58 -36.00
CA MET A 73 -15.11 2.49 -35.62
C MET A 73 -14.84 3.93 -36.09
N ALA A 74 -13.60 4.40 -35.97
CA ALA A 74 -13.21 5.73 -36.47
C ALA A 74 -13.26 5.82 -37.99
N GLU A 75 -12.92 4.74 -38.72
CA GLU A 75 -12.97 4.72 -40.19
C GLU A 75 -14.40 4.71 -40.74
N VAL A 76 -15.36 4.10 -40.03
CA VAL A 76 -16.75 3.97 -40.45
C VAL A 76 -17.64 5.13 -39.94
N ALA A 77 -17.18 5.88 -38.94
CA ALA A 77 -17.92 7.01 -38.37
C ALA A 77 -18.13 8.14 -39.40
N PRO A 78 -19.30 8.81 -39.40
CA PRO A 78 -19.51 10.03 -40.18
C PRO A 78 -18.45 11.08 -39.85
N ALA A 79 -18.05 11.91 -40.83
CA ALA A 79 -17.03 12.94 -40.65
C ALA A 79 -17.33 13.92 -39.48
N SER A 80 -18.61 14.12 -39.14
CA SER A 80 -19.07 14.93 -38.01
C SER A 80 -18.80 14.29 -36.63
N GLU A 81 -18.65 12.97 -36.55
CA GLU A 81 -18.44 12.21 -35.31
C GLU A 81 -17.02 11.65 -35.19
N GLN A 82 -16.28 11.60 -36.29
CA GLN A 82 -14.93 11.06 -36.36
C GLN A 82 -13.97 11.74 -35.38
N SER A 83 -14.08 13.06 -35.21
CA SER A 83 -13.28 13.83 -34.24
C SER A 83 -13.59 13.43 -32.79
N LYS A 84 -14.87 13.14 -32.48
CA LYS A 84 -15.31 12.71 -31.15
C LYS A 84 -14.80 11.30 -30.82
N VAL A 85 -14.90 10.37 -31.78
CA VAL A 85 -14.38 9.01 -31.63
C VAL A 85 -12.87 9.02 -31.43
N MET A 86 -12.14 9.83 -32.21
CA MET A 86 -10.70 9.99 -32.06
C MET A 86 -10.30 10.60 -30.70
N ALA A 87 -11.04 11.60 -30.20
CA ALA A 87 -10.80 12.17 -28.88
C ALA A 87 -11.02 11.14 -27.76
N GLN A 88 -12.10 10.33 -27.84
CA GLN A 88 -12.34 9.25 -26.88
C GLN A 88 -11.25 8.17 -26.94
N LEU A 89 -10.75 7.85 -28.14
CA LEU A 89 -9.61 6.94 -28.35
C LEU A 89 -8.34 7.46 -27.65
N GLN A 90 -8.03 8.74 -27.85
CA GLN A 90 -6.88 9.38 -27.24
C GLN A 90 -6.99 9.39 -25.72
N ASP A 91 -8.16 9.75 -25.19
CA ASP A 91 -8.46 9.69 -23.75
C ASP A 91 -8.16 8.29 -23.20
N ILE A 92 -8.63 7.23 -23.84
CA ILE A 92 -8.41 5.86 -23.35
C ILE A 92 -6.92 5.47 -23.37
N VAL A 93 -6.19 5.83 -24.41
CA VAL A 93 -4.74 5.56 -24.50
C VAL A 93 -3.97 6.31 -23.42
N GLU A 94 -4.27 7.59 -23.22
CA GLU A 94 -3.68 8.41 -22.16
C GLU A 94 -3.97 7.81 -20.78
N TYR A 95 -5.18 7.30 -20.55
CA TYR A 95 -5.52 6.58 -19.32
C TYR A 95 -4.72 5.30 -19.16
N GLY A 96 -4.51 4.53 -20.22
CA GLY A 96 -3.67 3.33 -20.19
C GLY A 96 -2.24 3.63 -19.73
N LEU A 97 -1.64 4.69 -20.28
CA LEU A 97 -0.30 5.15 -19.91
C LEU A 97 -0.25 5.66 -18.47
N LEU A 98 -1.22 6.47 -18.06
CA LEU A 98 -1.34 6.97 -16.69
C LEU A 98 -1.47 5.81 -15.69
N ARG A 99 -2.29 4.80 -16.01
CA ARG A 99 -2.50 3.62 -15.17
C ARG A 99 -1.20 2.85 -14.96
N ARG A 100 -0.44 2.64 -16.04
CA ARG A 100 0.88 1.99 -15.96
C ARG A 100 1.82 2.78 -15.05
N HIS A 101 1.95 4.08 -15.28
CA HIS A 101 2.82 4.94 -14.49
C HIS A 101 2.43 4.99 -13.00
N LEU A 102 1.13 5.05 -12.69
CA LEU A 102 0.65 5.02 -11.30
C LEU A 102 0.95 3.68 -10.61
N ARG A 103 0.86 2.55 -11.33
CA ARG A 103 1.21 1.22 -10.80
C ARG A 103 2.70 1.10 -10.53
N GLU A 104 3.54 1.53 -11.47
CA GLU A 104 5.00 1.56 -11.28
C GLU A 104 5.39 2.41 -10.05
N ARG A 105 4.72 3.56 -9.84
CA ARG A 105 4.93 4.40 -8.66
C ARG A 105 4.46 3.75 -7.34
N LEU A 106 3.36 3.01 -7.36
CA LEU A 106 2.91 2.27 -6.19
C LEU A 106 3.87 1.14 -5.84
N GLU A 107 4.40 0.45 -6.84
CA GLU A 107 5.38 -0.62 -6.67
C GLU A 107 6.70 -0.07 -6.12
N ALA A 108 7.23 1.01 -6.71
CA ALA A 108 8.42 1.68 -6.20
C ALA A 108 8.25 2.15 -4.74
N LEU A 109 7.07 2.67 -4.39
CA LEU A 109 6.77 3.06 -3.02
C LEU A 109 6.70 1.86 -2.07
N ALA A 110 6.14 0.73 -2.51
CA ALA A 110 6.11 -0.50 -1.73
C ALA A 110 7.52 -1.05 -1.49
N VAL A 111 8.40 -1.03 -2.50
CA VAL A 111 9.81 -1.43 -2.36
C VAL A 111 10.52 -0.53 -1.35
N ALA A 112 10.43 0.79 -1.53
CA ALA A 112 11.04 1.74 -0.60
C ALA A 112 10.54 1.58 0.84
N GLN A 113 9.25 1.26 1.02
CA GLN A 113 8.68 1.00 2.33
C GLN A 113 9.19 -0.30 2.96
N ARG A 114 9.40 -1.36 2.16
CA ARG A 114 10.01 -2.61 2.64
C ARG A 114 11.45 -2.39 3.09
N GLU A 115 12.27 -1.74 2.27
CA GLU A 115 13.64 -1.36 2.63
C GLU A 115 13.67 -0.54 3.92
N HIS A 116 12.75 0.42 4.05
CA HIS A 116 12.65 1.24 5.25
C HIS A 116 12.26 0.43 6.49
N SER A 117 11.38 -0.57 6.33
CA SER A 117 10.94 -1.43 7.43
C SER A 117 12.01 -2.41 7.91
N GLN A 118 12.96 -2.81 7.07
CA GLN A 118 14.06 -3.71 7.45
C GLN A 118 14.97 -3.09 8.52
N GLY A 119 15.18 -1.76 8.48
CA GLY A 119 15.93 -1.04 9.51
C GLY A 119 15.11 -0.67 10.75
N ALA A 120 13.83 -1.06 10.82
CA ALA A 120 12.96 -0.67 11.91
C ALA A 120 13.13 -1.60 13.12
N GLU A 121 13.28 -0.98 14.29
CA GLU A 121 13.38 -1.66 15.57
C GLU A 121 12.29 -1.15 16.52
N LEU A 122 11.79 -1.99 17.42
CA LEU A 122 10.95 -1.60 18.53
C LEU A 122 11.61 -2.04 19.84
N ARG A 123 11.77 -1.12 20.78
CA ARG A 123 12.17 -1.39 22.16
C ARG A 123 11.05 -1.03 23.11
N VAL A 124 10.66 -1.98 23.94
CA VAL A 124 9.70 -1.78 25.02
C VAL A 124 10.46 -1.85 26.34
N ASN A 125 10.54 -0.73 27.04
CA ASN A 125 11.32 -0.59 28.28
C ASN A 125 10.49 -0.80 29.55
N GLY A 126 9.27 -1.32 29.42
CA GLY A 126 8.34 -1.59 30.53
C GLY A 126 7.27 -2.60 30.15
N PRO A 127 6.16 -2.69 30.91
CA PRO A 127 5.26 -3.84 30.87
C PRO A 127 4.64 -4.04 29.49
N ILE A 128 4.63 -5.29 29.07
CA ILE A 128 4.01 -5.77 27.83
C ILE A 128 2.87 -6.67 28.21
N PHE A 129 1.70 -6.37 27.68
CA PHE A 129 0.47 -7.10 27.97
C PHE A 129 0.08 -8.00 26.79
N THR A 130 -0.30 -9.22 27.12
CA THR A 130 -0.78 -10.23 26.17
C THR A 130 -1.97 -9.68 25.36
N GLY A 131 -2.00 -10.02 24.09
CA GLY A 131 -3.06 -9.68 23.16
C GLY A 131 -2.70 -8.56 22.19
N ALA A 132 -1.71 -7.73 22.52
CA ALA A 132 -1.22 -6.67 21.64
C ALA A 132 -0.77 -7.23 20.28
N GLU A 133 -1.07 -6.52 19.21
CA GLU A 133 -0.66 -6.87 17.85
C GLU A 133 0.43 -5.89 17.39
N LEU A 134 1.57 -6.43 17.01
CA LEU A 134 2.68 -5.70 16.43
C LEU A 134 2.73 -5.96 14.93
N ARG A 135 2.76 -4.89 14.15
CA ARG A 135 3.01 -4.93 12.71
C ARG A 135 4.31 -4.22 12.39
N MET A 136 5.22 -4.91 11.70
CA MET A 136 6.47 -4.35 11.18
C MET A 136 6.53 -4.66 9.68
N GLY A 137 6.44 -3.63 8.84
CA GLY A 137 6.30 -3.81 7.40
C GLY A 137 5.06 -4.65 7.02
N ASP A 138 5.30 -5.75 6.31
CA ASP A 138 4.27 -6.71 5.88
C ASP A 138 4.01 -7.82 6.91
N GLN A 139 4.82 -7.90 7.98
CA GLN A 139 4.72 -8.93 9.01
C GLN A 139 3.84 -8.49 10.17
N VAL A 140 3.08 -9.44 10.71
CA VAL A 140 2.21 -9.23 11.87
C VAL A 140 2.46 -10.33 12.89
N THR A 141 2.72 -9.94 14.13
CA THR A 141 2.91 -10.84 15.27
C THR A 141 2.00 -10.39 16.41
N ARG A 142 1.35 -11.35 17.07
CA ARG A 142 0.59 -11.11 18.29
C ARG A 142 1.43 -11.48 19.50
N ILE A 143 1.46 -10.61 20.49
CA ILE A 143 2.12 -10.90 21.76
C ILE A 143 1.26 -11.88 22.55
N THR A 144 1.80 -13.06 22.82
CA THR A 144 1.10 -14.15 23.51
C THR A 144 1.47 -14.30 24.98
N THR A 145 2.52 -13.60 25.42
CA THR A 145 3.03 -13.71 26.79
C THR A 145 3.35 -12.33 27.33
N ASP A 146 3.01 -12.10 28.60
CA ASP A 146 3.39 -10.90 29.32
C ASP A 146 4.92 -10.88 29.52
N SER A 147 5.54 -9.71 29.35
CA SER A 147 6.98 -9.51 29.56
C SER A 147 7.26 -8.14 30.16
N ALA A 148 8.41 -7.99 30.81
CA ALA A 148 8.84 -6.73 31.38
C ALA A 148 9.59 -5.84 30.38
N LYS A 149 10.28 -6.44 29.40
CA LYS A 149 11.01 -5.73 28.35
C LYS A 149 11.10 -6.59 27.09
N LEU A 150 11.12 -5.94 25.93
CA LEU A 150 11.13 -6.63 24.65
C LEU A 150 11.81 -5.79 23.57
N ARG A 151 12.63 -6.45 22.77
CA ARG A 151 13.16 -5.92 21.52
C ARG A 151 12.51 -6.66 20.36
N CYS A 152 11.96 -5.93 19.39
CA CYS A 152 11.45 -6.51 18.15
C CYS A 152 12.15 -5.92 16.94
N HIS A 153 12.48 -6.77 15.97
CA HIS A 153 13.06 -6.37 14.69
C HIS A 153 12.65 -7.37 13.61
N LEU A 154 12.80 -6.99 12.34
CA LEU A 154 12.64 -7.91 11.23
C LEU A 154 13.95 -8.68 11.03
N ALA A 155 13.87 -10.01 10.94
CA ALA A 155 14.98 -10.85 10.54
C ALA A 155 14.56 -11.77 9.40
N GLU A 156 15.54 -12.12 8.57
CA GLU A 156 15.40 -13.06 7.46
C GLU A 156 15.98 -14.42 7.90
N ASP A 157 15.23 -15.50 7.68
CA ASP A 157 15.71 -16.87 7.94
C ASP A 157 16.57 -17.41 6.79
N GLU A 158 17.09 -18.63 6.94
CA GLU A 158 17.93 -19.30 5.93
C GLU A 158 17.20 -19.55 4.59
N ASP A 159 15.86 -19.55 4.61
CA ASP A 159 15.00 -19.72 3.44
C ASP A 159 14.58 -18.37 2.80
N GLY A 160 15.09 -17.25 3.30
CA GLY A 160 14.77 -15.91 2.81
C GLY A 160 13.42 -15.36 3.28
N ARG A 161 12.82 -15.97 4.31
CA ARG A 161 11.53 -15.52 4.87
C ARG A 161 11.77 -14.49 5.94
N VAL A 162 11.14 -13.33 5.78
CA VAL A 162 11.19 -12.25 6.75
C VAL A 162 10.14 -12.48 7.84
N SER A 163 10.53 -12.44 9.11
CA SER A 163 9.63 -12.55 10.25
C SER A 163 10.01 -11.57 11.37
N ILE A 164 9.07 -11.29 12.28
CA ILE A 164 9.35 -10.48 13.46
C ILE A 164 10.02 -11.36 14.52
N GLN A 165 11.27 -11.06 14.84
CA GLN A 165 11.99 -11.63 15.97
C GLN A 165 11.66 -10.82 17.23
N ALA A 166 11.41 -11.51 18.34
CA ALA A 166 11.06 -10.95 19.63
C ALA A 166 12.03 -11.47 20.70
N GLU A 167 12.91 -10.60 21.19
CA GLU A 167 13.94 -10.94 22.18
C GLU A 167 13.58 -10.30 23.52
N SER A 168 13.57 -11.10 24.59
CA SER A 168 13.44 -10.57 25.95
C SER A 168 14.76 -9.89 26.34
N MET A 169 14.66 -8.67 26.92
CA MET A 169 15.80 -7.85 27.34
C MET A 169 15.99 -7.82 28.85
#